data_AF-A0A3A4U0G2-F1
#
_entry.id   AF-A0A3A4U0G2-F1
#
_cell.length_a   1.000
_cell.length_b   1.000
_cell.length_c   1.000
_cell.angle_alpha   90.00
_cell.angle_beta   90.00
_cell.angle_gamma   90.00
#
_symmetry.space_group_name_H-M   'P 1'
#
loop_
_entity.id
_entity.type
_entity.pdbx_description
1 polymer ?
#
loop_
_entity_poly.entity_id
_entity_poly.type
_entity_poly.pdbx_seq_one_letter_code
_entity_poly.pdbx_strand_id
1 'polypeptide(L)'
;MHRSRIEYGHWAWNPVIGCKYGCSYCWARRQAERGMGIYGAWPKGWRFEPRLLTGRLAEPKSVRTPSRILVCFMGDLFGEWVPRLWIQSVLNTIKETPQHRYVLLTKNPARYGGLTLPPNAWGGTTVTGGGDRRRILDLNQALPTSMPRWVSYEPVLGPFPTKLLQHKAINWLVIGAQTGPRGRPPGRSRPFRLRGGQTRTTAPGSGDGRREDSG
;
A
#
# COMPACT_ATOMS: atom_id res chain seq x y z
N MET A 1 -11.33 11.24 1.76
CA MET A 1 -10.25 10.55 1.00
C MET A 1 -9.36 11.62 0.39
N HIS A 2 -8.06 11.38 0.17
CA HIS A 2 -7.18 12.41 -0.42
C HIS A 2 -6.38 11.87 -1.61
N ARG A 3 -6.02 12.76 -2.54
CA ARG A 3 -5.18 12.41 -3.70
C ARG A 3 -3.84 11.90 -3.19
N SER A 4 -3.47 10.72 -3.66
CA SER A 4 -2.23 10.08 -3.21
C SER A 4 -1.02 10.74 -3.88
N ARG A 5 0.09 10.86 -3.13
CA ARG A 5 1.41 11.22 -3.68
C ARG A 5 2.25 10.00 -4.08
N ILE A 6 1.72 8.80 -3.86
CA ILE A 6 2.34 7.53 -4.25
C ILE A 6 1.98 7.25 -5.72
N GLU A 7 2.99 7.16 -6.58
CA GLU A 7 2.89 7.12 -8.06
C GLU A 7 1.90 6.09 -8.62
N TYR A 8 1.68 4.99 -7.90
CA TYR A 8 0.84 3.89 -8.36
C TYR A 8 -0.58 3.89 -7.79
N GLY A 9 -0.95 4.90 -7.01
CA GLY A 9 -2.30 5.08 -6.47
C GLY A 9 -2.82 6.47 -6.78
N HIS A 10 -4.10 6.57 -7.18
CA HIS A 10 -4.74 7.87 -7.43
C HIS A 10 -5.25 8.50 -6.14
N TRP A 11 -5.69 7.67 -5.19
CA TRP A 11 -6.26 8.08 -3.92
C TRP A 11 -5.76 7.22 -2.77
N ALA A 12 -5.68 7.81 -1.57
CA ALA A 12 -5.44 7.09 -0.32
C ALA A 12 -6.69 7.16 0.58
N TRP A 13 -7.23 5.99 0.89
CA TRP A 13 -8.41 5.80 1.71
C TRP A 13 -8.02 5.05 2.99
N ASN A 14 -8.20 5.68 4.15
CA ASN A 14 -7.76 5.13 5.44
C ASN A 14 -8.94 5.14 6.43
N PRO A 15 -9.98 4.30 6.21
CA PRO A 15 -11.08 4.16 7.15
C PRO A 15 -10.63 3.46 8.43
N VAL A 16 -9.58 2.65 8.39
CA VAL A 16 -8.86 2.17 9.57
C VAL A 16 -7.48 2.84 9.58
N ILE A 17 -7.12 3.38 10.73
CA ILE A 17 -5.82 4.02 10.98
C ILE A 17 -5.12 3.33 12.14
N GLY A 18 -3.85 3.66 12.37
CA GLY A 18 -3.05 3.11 13.47
C GLY A 18 -2.53 1.71 13.21
N CYS A 19 -1.48 1.34 13.95
CA CYS A 19 -0.80 0.06 13.79
C CYS A 19 0.04 -0.26 15.02
N LYS A 20 0.01 -1.52 15.49
CA LYS A 20 0.81 -1.96 16.64
C LYS A 20 2.17 -2.54 16.27
N TYR A 21 2.51 -2.69 14.98
CA TYR A 21 3.88 -3.06 14.60
C TYR A 21 4.89 -1.96 14.99
N GLY A 22 5.95 -2.37 15.70
CA GLY A 22 7.03 -1.50 16.19
C GLY A 22 8.11 -1.18 15.14
N CYS A 23 7.76 -0.95 13.88
CA CYS A 23 8.76 -0.72 12.83
C CYS A 23 9.53 0.59 13.07
N SER A 24 10.86 0.52 13.21
CA SER A 24 11.75 1.69 13.39
C SER A 24 11.68 2.69 12.22
N TYR A 25 11.30 2.22 11.04
CA TYR A 25 11.19 3.01 9.81
C TYR A 25 9.78 3.57 9.54
N CYS A 26 8.82 3.38 10.45
CA CYS A 26 7.41 3.68 10.17
C CYS A 26 7.14 5.18 9.93
N TRP A 27 6.91 5.55 8.67
CA TRP A 27 6.53 6.93 8.31
C TRP A 27 5.18 7.34 8.90
N ALA A 28 4.18 6.45 8.88
CA ALA A 28 2.86 6.75 9.42
C ALA A 28 2.90 7.05 10.93
N ARG A 29 3.69 6.30 11.72
CA ARG A 29 3.91 6.56 13.15
C ARG A 29 4.58 7.91 13.38
N ARG A 30 5.64 8.23 12.62
CA ARG A 30 6.31 9.54 12.72
C ARG A 30 5.36 10.70 12.40
N GLN A 31 4.49 10.56 11.40
CA GLN A 31 3.47 11.56 11.11
C GLN A 31 2.44 11.67 12.23
N ALA A 32 2.02 10.54 12.79
CA ALA A 32 1.10 10.50 13.92
C ALA A 32 1.69 11.20 15.14
N GLU A 33 2.93 10.91 15.53
CA GLU A 33 3.61 11.55 16.66
C GLU A 33 3.69 13.08 16.51
N ARG A 34 3.90 13.56 15.28
CA ARG A 34 3.90 14.99 14.92
C ARG A 34 2.50 15.61 14.85
N GLY A 35 1.43 14.83 14.98
CA GLY A 35 0.06 15.33 14.87
C GLY A 35 -0.34 15.71 13.45
N MET A 36 0.28 15.10 12.44
CA MET A 36 0.05 15.45 11.04
C MET A 36 -1.13 14.68 10.44
N GLY A 37 -1.85 15.34 9.54
CA GLY A 37 -2.94 14.73 8.77
C GLY A 37 -4.05 14.16 9.65
N ILE A 38 -4.52 12.95 9.33
CA ILE A 38 -5.65 12.31 10.03
C ILE A 38 -5.41 12.05 11.51
N TYR A 39 -4.15 12.08 11.95
CA TYR A 39 -3.75 11.81 13.32
C TYR A 39 -3.74 13.05 14.22
N GLY A 40 -3.80 14.26 13.64
CA GLY A 40 -3.81 15.52 14.39
C GLY A 40 -5.03 15.69 15.30
N ALA A 41 -6.11 14.98 14.99
CA ALA A 41 -7.35 15.01 15.77
C ALA A 41 -7.25 14.33 17.16
N TRP A 42 -6.11 13.70 17.50
CA TRP A 42 -5.98 12.90 18.73
C TRP A 42 -4.83 13.40 19.64
N PRO A 43 -4.90 13.16 20.97
CA PRO A 43 -3.83 13.50 21.90
C PRO A 43 -2.53 12.72 21.62
N LYS A 44 -1.36 13.34 21.87
CA LYS A 44 0.00 12.86 21.49
C LYS A 44 0.27 11.37 21.73
N GLY A 45 -0.17 10.79 22.85
CA GLY A 45 0.03 9.36 23.17
C GLY A 45 -0.93 8.39 22.48
N TRP A 46 -2.03 8.89 21.91
CA TRP A 46 -3.12 8.08 21.34
C TRP A 46 -3.21 8.16 19.82
N ARG A 47 -2.33 8.97 19.19
CA ARG A 47 -2.42 9.31 17.77
C ARG A 47 -2.28 8.09 16.86
N PHE A 48 -1.48 7.11 17.21
CA PHE A 48 -1.23 5.94 16.36
C PHE A 48 -1.98 4.67 16.80
N GLU A 49 -2.92 4.81 17.73
CA GLU A 49 -3.76 3.70 18.17
C GLU A 49 -4.70 3.24 17.05
N PRO A 50 -4.91 1.92 16.87
CA PRO A 50 -5.83 1.40 15.88
C PRO A 50 -7.26 1.89 16.09
N ARG A 51 -7.85 2.51 15.07
CA ARG A 51 -9.22 3.06 15.12
C ARG A 51 -9.95 2.87 13.80
N LEU A 52 -11.23 2.54 13.88
CA LEU A 52 -12.18 2.65 12.77
C LEU A 52 -12.77 4.06 12.74
N LEU A 53 -12.64 4.73 11.61
CA LEU A 53 -13.23 6.02 11.32
C LEU A 53 -14.48 5.78 10.45
N THR A 54 -15.60 5.47 11.10
CA THR A 54 -16.86 5.07 10.45
C THR A 54 -17.33 6.08 9.40
N GLY A 55 -17.22 7.39 9.69
CA GLY A 55 -17.55 8.46 8.75
C GLY A 55 -16.74 8.45 7.45
N ARG A 56 -15.63 7.71 7.39
CA ARG A 56 -14.82 7.57 6.18
C ARG A 56 -15.18 6.35 5.33
N LEU A 57 -16.02 5.43 5.82
CA LEU A 57 -16.34 4.18 5.12
C LEU A 57 -17.00 4.42 3.77
N ALA A 58 -17.81 5.47 3.63
CA ALA A 58 -18.53 5.78 2.40
C ALA A 58 -17.72 6.61 1.39
N GLU A 59 -16.54 7.12 1.75
CA GLU A 59 -15.76 8.04 0.90
C GLU A 59 -15.52 7.56 -0.54
N PRO A 60 -15.26 6.27 -0.81
CA PRO A 60 -15.06 5.83 -2.19
C PRO A 60 -16.32 5.94 -3.06
N LYS A 61 -17.53 5.90 -2.47
CA LYS A 61 -18.80 6.01 -3.21
C LYS A 61 -18.94 7.37 -3.91
N SER A 62 -18.27 8.40 -3.41
CA SER A 62 -18.31 9.74 -3.99
C SER A 62 -17.35 9.91 -5.19
N VAL A 63 -16.48 8.94 -5.48
CA VAL A 63 -15.55 9.03 -6.61
C VAL A 63 -16.12 8.31 -7.84
N ARG A 64 -16.47 9.10 -8.85
CA ARG A 64 -17.06 8.56 -10.10
C ARG A 64 -16.00 8.01 -11.06
N THR A 65 -14.83 8.64 -11.13
CA THR A 65 -13.77 8.20 -12.06
C THR A 65 -13.11 6.90 -11.59
N PRO A 66 -13.07 5.85 -12.43
CA PRO A 66 -12.33 4.63 -12.14
C PRO A 66 -10.92 4.94 -11.64
N SER A 67 -10.53 4.36 -10.52
CA SER A 67 -9.34 4.79 -9.77
C SER A 67 -8.67 3.61 -9.08
N ARG A 68 -7.34 3.70 -8.95
CA ARG A 68 -6.57 2.84 -8.02
C ARG A 68 -6.56 3.50 -6.64
N ILE A 69 -7.11 2.82 -5.64
CA ILE A 69 -7.27 3.34 -4.28
C ILE A 69 -6.40 2.54 -3.31
N LEU A 70 -5.50 3.22 -2.61
CA LEU A 70 -4.60 2.65 -1.61
C LEU A 70 -5.33 2.56 -0.27
N VAL A 71 -5.49 1.36 0.27
CA VAL A 71 -6.34 1.11 1.44
C VAL A 71 -5.51 0.97 2.70
N CYS A 72 -5.75 1.86 3.67
CA CYS A 72 -5.15 1.85 5.00
C CYS A 72 -3.61 1.89 5.00
N PHE A 73 -2.98 2.57 4.03
CA PHE A 73 -1.52 2.74 3.95
C PHE A 73 -0.92 3.53 5.12
N MET A 74 -1.76 4.21 5.91
CA MET A 74 -1.36 4.86 7.15
C MET A 74 -1.45 3.95 8.39
N GLY A 75 -1.91 2.71 8.25
CA GLY A 75 -2.07 1.73 9.32
C GLY A 75 -1.82 0.31 8.82
N ASP A 76 -2.50 -0.66 9.42
CA ASP A 76 -2.57 -2.03 8.89
C ASP A 76 -3.97 -2.60 9.12
N LEU A 77 -4.75 -2.77 8.05
CA LEU A 77 -6.15 -3.25 8.12
C LEU A 77 -6.23 -4.70 8.59
N PHE A 78 -5.18 -5.50 8.37
CA PHE A 78 -5.17 -6.94 8.64
C PHE A 78 -4.27 -7.30 9.83
N GLY A 79 -3.73 -6.32 10.56
CA GLY A 79 -3.01 -6.56 11.81
C GLY A 79 -3.91 -7.22 12.86
N GLU A 80 -3.38 -8.12 13.68
CA GLU A 80 -4.15 -8.99 14.60
C GLU A 80 -5.12 -8.23 15.51
N TRP A 81 -4.77 -7.00 15.88
CA TRP A 81 -5.57 -6.12 16.74
C TRP A 81 -6.80 -5.50 16.07
N VAL A 82 -6.97 -5.62 14.75
CA VAL A 82 -8.12 -5.04 14.04
C VAL A 82 -9.29 -6.02 14.12
N PRO A 83 -10.45 -5.70 14.69
CA PRO A 83 -11.60 -6.60 14.71
C PRO A 83 -12.06 -7.02 13.30
N ARG A 84 -12.49 -8.29 13.14
CA ARG A 84 -13.00 -8.81 11.86
C ARG A 84 -14.14 -7.97 11.29
N LEU A 85 -15.00 -7.41 12.14
CA LEU A 85 -16.10 -6.54 11.73
C LEU A 85 -15.59 -5.27 11.02
N TRP A 86 -14.48 -4.68 11.46
CA TRP A 86 -13.92 -3.50 10.80
C TRP A 86 -13.41 -3.85 9.40
N ILE A 87 -12.74 -4.99 9.27
CA ILE A 87 -12.30 -5.52 7.97
C ILE A 87 -13.51 -5.70 7.06
N GLN A 88 -14.58 -6.33 7.56
CA GLN A 88 -15.78 -6.56 6.77
C GLN A 88 -16.44 -5.25 6.32
N SER A 89 -16.52 -4.23 7.17
CA SER A 89 -17.04 -2.92 6.78
C SER A 89 -16.25 -2.30 5.62
N VAL A 90 -14.92 -2.42 5.64
CA VAL A 90 -14.06 -1.92 4.55
C VAL A 90 -14.25 -2.74 3.28
N LEU A 91 -14.29 -4.08 3.37
CA LEU A 91 -14.52 -4.96 2.23
C LEU A 91 -15.91 -4.77 1.61
N ASN A 92 -16.93 -4.45 2.40
CA ASN A 92 -18.27 -4.14 1.89
C ASN A 92 -18.25 -2.90 1.01
N THR A 93 -17.63 -1.79 1.45
CA THR A 93 -17.46 -0.61 0.60
C THR A 93 -16.70 -0.94 -0.69
N ILE A 94 -15.65 -1.75 -0.62
CA ILE A 94 -14.87 -2.18 -1.79
C ILE A 94 -15.79 -2.91 -2.79
N LYS A 95 -16.62 -3.83 -2.30
CA LYS A 95 -17.60 -4.57 -3.12
C LYS A 95 -18.65 -3.65 -3.75
N GLU A 96 -19.12 -2.65 -3.00
CA GLU A 96 -20.15 -1.69 -3.43
C GLU A 96 -19.64 -0.64 -4.42
N THR A 97 -18.33 -0.60 -4.69
CA THR A 97 -17.71 0.37 -5.61
C THR A 97 -16.83 -0.34 -6.65
N PRO A 98 -17.45 -1.19 -7.51
CA PRO A 98 -16.74 -2.06 -8.45
C PRO A 98 -15.95 -1.31 -9.53
N GLN A 99 -16.25 -0.03 -9.76
CA GLN A 99 -15.53 0.83 -10.71
C GLN A 99 -14.08 1.13 -10.29
N HIS A 100 -13.72 0.89 -9.02
CA HIS A 100 -12.38 1.13 -8.51
C HIS A 100 -11.58 -0.16 -8.35
N ARG A 101 -10.25 -0.04 -8.44
CA ARG A 101 -9.32 -1.11 -8.05
C ARG A 101 -8.70 -0.75 -6.70
N TYR A 102 -8.82 -1.65 -5.74
CA TYR A 102 -8.34 -1.43 -4.38
C TYR A 102 -7.03 -2.17 -4.14
N VAL A 103 -6.02 -1.43 -3.71
CA VAL A 103 -4.70 -1.96 -3.41
C VAL A 103 -4.61 -2.15 -1.90
N LEU A 104 -4.67 -3.40 -1.44
CA LEU A 104 -4.57 -3.79 -0.04
C LEU A 104 -3.12 -4.10 0.31
N LEU A 105 -2.67 -3.66 1.48
CA LEU A 105 -1.32 -3.94 1.97
C LEU A 105 -1.35 -4.31 3.45
N THR A 106 -0.57 -5.31 3.85
CA THR A 106 -0.42 -5.70 5.26
C THR A 106 0.94 -6.33 5.54
N LYS A 107 1.33 -6.40 6.82
CA LYS A 107 2.40 -7.30 7.31
C LYS A 107 1.86 -8.64 7.85
N ASN A 108 0.54 -8.84 7.84
CA ASN A 108 -0.15 -10.06 8.27
C ASN A 108 -1.01 -10.69 7.13
N PRO A 109 -0.39 -11.13 6.02
CA PRO A 109 -1.14 -11.65 4.87
C PRO A 109 -1.86 -12.97 5.15
N ALA A 110 -1.47 -13.74 6.18
CA ALA A 110 -2.20 -14.93 6.61
C ALA A 110 -3.67 -14.62 6.92
N ARG A 111 -3.96 -13.41 7.38
CA ARG A 111 -5.31 -12.97 7.74
C ARG A 111 -6.23 -12.70 6.55
N TYR A 112 -5.71 -12.72 5.32
CA TYR A 112 -6.58 -12.85 4.16
C TYR A 112 -7.34 -14.19 4.19
N GLY A 113 -6.78 -15.22 4.83
CA GLY A 113 -7.40 -16.52 5.01
C GLY A 113 -8.70 -16.41 5.79
N GLY A 114 -9.75 -17.06 5.30
CA GLY A 114 -11.08 -16.99 5.89
C GLY A 114 -11.83 -15.69 5.63
N LEU A 115 -11.32 -14.82 4.74
CA LEU A 115 -12.04 -13.66 4.20
C LEU A 115 -12.39 -13.87 2.73
N THR A 116 -13.49 -13.27 2.29
CA THR A 116 -13.83 -13.17 0.87
C THR A 116 -13.47 -11.76 0.39
N LEU A 117 -12.31 -11.60 -0.26
CA LEU A 117 -11.98 -10.31 -0.86
C LEU A 117 -12.82 -10.09 -2.13
N PRO A 118 -13.34 -8.87 -2.36
CA PRO A 118 -14.04 -8.56 -3.60
C PRO A 118 -13.13 -8.67 -4.84
N PRO A 119 -13.67 -8.99 -6.03
CA PRO A 119 -12.87 -9.18 -7.26
C PRO A 119 -12.06 -7.95 -7.69
N ASN A 120 -12.46 -6.76 -7.24
CA ASN A 120 -11.78 -5.50 -7.52
C ASN A 120 -10.70 -5.15 -6.48
N ALA A 121 -10.35 -6.08 -5.57
CA ALA A 121 -9.26 -5.94 -4.62
C ALA A 121 -7.99 -6.68 -5.07
N TRP A 122 -6.83 -6.08 -4.80
CA TRP A 122 -5.50 -6.64 -4.99
C TRP A 122 -4.89 -6.89 -3.61
N GLY A 123 -4.71 -8.16 -3.25
CA GLY A 123 -4.11 -8.55 -1.97
C GLY A 123 -2.60 -8.40 -2.01
N GLY A 124 -1.99 -7.86 -0.96
CA GLY A 124 -0.55 -7.70 -0.96
C GLY A 124 0.09 -7.63 0.40
N THR A 125 1.41 -7.83 0.40
CA THR A 125 2.20 -7.84 1.64
C THR A 125 3.42 -6.95 1.56
N THR A 126 3.81 -6.37 2.70
CA THR A 126 5.08 -5.68 2.88
C THR A 126 6.20 -6.69 3.13
N VAL A 127 7.32 -6.49 2.45
CA VAL A 127 8.59 -7.23 2.60
C VAL A 127 9.70 -6.18 2.76
N THR A 128 10.63 -6.38 3.68
CA THR A 128 11.82 -5.51 3.81
C THR A 128 13.13 -6.24 3.52
N GLY A 129 13.08 -7.57 3.32
CA GLY A 129 14.22 -8.40 2.95
C GLY A 129 13.94 -9.88 3.17
N GLY A 130 14.98 -10.71 3.16
CA GLY A 130 14.89 -12.17 3.23
C GLY A 130 14.17 -12.70 4.47
N GLY A 131 14.24 -11.99 5.60
CA GLY A 131 13.56 -12.36 6.85
C GLY A 131 12.02 -12.38 6.73
N ASP A 132 11.46 -11.67 5.74
CA ASP A 132 10.01 -11.60 5.52
C ASP A 132 9.49 -12.66 4.54
N ARG A 133 10.32 -13.67 4.19
CA ARG A 133 9.96 -14.76 3.27
C ARG A 133 8.60 -15.37 3.61
N ARG A 134 8.30 -15.56 4.90
CA ARG A 134 7.05 -16.17 5.36
C ARG A 134 5.81 -15.39 4.93
N ARG A 135 5.87 -14.06 4.90
CA ARG A 135 4.75 -13.23 4.47
C ARG A 135 4.33 -13.49 3.01
N ILE A 136 5.30 -13.74 2.12
CA ILE A 136 4.98 -14.07 0.72
C ILE A 136 4.33 -15.45 0.63
N LEU A 137 4.80 -16.42 1.43
CA LEU A 137 4.20 -17.76 1.48
C LEU A 137 2.75 -17.70 2.00
N ASP A 138 2.53 -16.98 3.10
CA ASP A 138 1.22 -16.79 3.68
C ASP A 138 0.27 -16.05 2.71
N LEU A 139 0.76 -15.05 1.97
CA LEU A 139 -0.02 -14.36 0.92
C LEU A 139 -0.47 -15.32 -0.19
N ASN A 140 0.42 -16.21 -0.64
CA ASN A 140 0.11 -17.19 -1.66
C ASN A 140 -0.88 -18.24 -1.16
N GLN A 141 -0.75 -18.68 0.10
CA GLN A 141 -1.64 -19.64 0.72
C GLN A 141 -3.02 -19.07 1.01
N ALA A 142 -3.10 -17.81 1.45
CA ALA A 142 -4.33 -17.21 1.93
C ALA A 142 -5.28 -16.76 0.82
N LEU A 143 -4.79 -16.56 -0.41
CA LEU A 143 -5.59 -16.06 -1.53
C LEU A 143 -5.75 -17.14 -2.62
N PRO A 144 -6.93 -17.25 -3.27
CA PRO A 144 -7.13 -18.09 -4.46
C PRO A 144 -6.23 -17.67 -5.62
N THR A 145 -5.74 -18.61 -6.44
CA THR A 145 -4.81 -18.35 -7.56
C THR A 145 -5.31 -17.29 -8.54
N SER A 146 -6.64 -17.19 -8.74
CA SER A 146 -7.30 -16.22 -9.61
C SER A 146 -7.22 -14.76 -9.11
N MET A 147 -6.92 -14.54 -7.83
CA MET A 147 -6.83 -13.18 -7.30
C MET A 147 -5.46 -12.55 -7.56
N PRO A 148 -5.42 -11.27 -7.98
CA PRO A 148 -4.18 -10.55 -8.19
C PRO A 148 -3.46 -10.31 -6.87
N ARG A 149 -2.16 -10.63 -6.84
CA ARG A 149 -1.28 -10.40 -5.69
C ARG A 149 -0.19 -9.41 -6.01
N TRP A 150 0.24 -8.68 -4.99
CA TRP A 150 1.38 -7.80 -5.10
C TRP A 150 2.26 -7.78 -3.85
N VAL A 151 3.50 -7.36 -4.04
CA VAL A 151 4.48 -7.21 -2.95
C VAL A 151 4.99 -5.78 -2.94
N SER A 152 4.93 -5.16 -1.77
CA SER A 152 5.64 -3.91 -1.48
C SER A 152 6.97 -4.25 -0.83
N TYR A 153 8.04 -4.17 -1.59
CA TYR A 153 9.40 -4.30 -1.08
C TYR A 153 9.90 -2.93 -0.63
N GLU A 154 9.47 -2.52 0.57
CA GLU A 154 9.79 -1.21 1.14
C GLU A 154 9.72 -1.22 2.68
N PRO A 155 10.71 -0.60 3.37
CA PRO A 155 12.01 -0.20 2.84
C PRO A 155 12.88 -1.43 2.51
N VAL A 156 13.79 -1.26 1.56
CA VAL A 156 14.83 -2.25 1.21
C VAL A 156 15.87 -2.30 2.35
N LEU A 157 15.68 -3.21 3.32
CA LEU A 157 16.58 -3.38 4.49
C LEU A 157 17.50 -4.60 4.37
N GLY A 158 17.23 -5.51 3.43
CA GLY A 158 18.05 -6.68 3.15
C GLY A 158 17.62 -7.32 1.84
N PRO A 159 18.37 -8.30 1.30
CA PRO A 159 18.13 -8.85 -0.03
C PRO A 159 16.71 -9.45 -0.17
N PHE A 160 16.06 -9.21 -1.31
CA PHE A 160 14.75 -9.77 -1.59
C PHE A 160 14.84 -11.30 -1.82
N PRO A 161 13.89 -12.11 -1.32
CA PRO A 161 13.85 -13.56 -1.57
C PRO A 161 13.38 -13.87 -3.00
N THR A 162 14.24 -13.61 -4.00
CA THR A 162 13.92 -13.68 -5.44
C THR A 162 13.38 -15.03 -5.90
N LYS A 163 13.79 -16.13 -5.27
CA LYS A 163 13.26 -17.48 -5.53
C LYS A 163 11.74 -17.56 -5.38
N LEU A 164 11.14 -16.69 -4.56
CA LEU A 164 9.68 -16.66 -4.38
C LEU A 164 8.92 -15.90 -5.49
N LEU A 165 9.61 -15.14 -6.34
CA LEU A 165 8.99 -14.51 -7.53
C LEU A 165 8.73 -15.52 -8.65
N GLN A 166 9.34 -16.71 -8.58
CA GLN A 166 9.10 -17.78 -9.54
C GLN A 166 7.70 -18.40 -9.40
N HIS A 167 7.03 -18.17 -8.26
CA HIS A 167 5.62 -18.47 -8.13
C HIS A 167 4.82 -17.45 -8.97
N LYS A 168 4.23 -17.91 -10.08
CA LYS A 168 3.34 -17.15 -11.00
C LYS A 168 2.16 -16.41 -10.33
N ALA A 169 2.03 -16.50 -9.00
CA ALA A 169 1.00 -15.90 -8.20
C ALA A 169 1.24 -14.41 -7.88
N ILE A 170 2.48 -13.90 -7.90
CA ILE A 170 2.77 -12.47 -7.68
C ILE A 170 2.72 -11.71 -9.00
N ASN A 171 1.72 -10.84 -9.15
CA ASN A 171 1.46 -10.10 -10.39
C ASN A 171 2.17 -8.74 -10.44
N TRP A 172 2.53 -8.19 -9.29
CA TRP A 172 3.13 -6.86 -9.21
C TRP A 172 4.10 -6.75 -8.03
N LEU A 173 5.30 -6.24 -8.29
CA LEU A 173 6.32 -5.95 -7.28
C LEU A 173 6.62 -4.44 -7.34
N VAL A 174 6.43 -3.76 -6.22
CA VAL A 174 6.84 -2.37 -6.02
C VAL A 174 8.11 -2.38 -5.18
N ILE A 175 9.14 -1.66 -5.62
CA ILE A 175 10.40 -1.52 -4.89
C ILE A 175 10.52 -0.05 -4.51
N GLY A 176 10.47 0.23 -3.21
CA GLY A 176 10.58 1.58 -2.68
C GLY A 176 11.83 1.73 -1.82
N ALA A 177 12.57 2.83 -2.00
CA ALA A 177 13.56 3.22 -1.01
C ALA A 177 12.89 3.72 0.27
N GLN A 178 13.65 3.69 1.37
CA GLN A 178 13.21 4.26 2.63
C GLN A 178 12.88 5.76 2.48
N THR A 179 11.62 6.12 2.71
CA THR A 179 11.17 7.51 2.77
C THR A 179 11.54 8.15 4.13
N GLY A 180 12.33 9.24 4.11
CA GLY A 180 12.71 10.04 5.30
C GLY A 180 14.08 10.74 5.21
N PRO A 181 14.50 11.54 6.22
CA PRO A 181 15.76 12.30 6.20
C PRO A 181 17.03 11.42 6.16
N ARG A 182 16.91 10.14 6.55
CA ARG A 182 17.96 9.11 6.45
C ARG A 182 17.72 8.15 5.27
N GLY A 183 16.82 8.52 4.35
CA GLY A 183 16.50 7.72 3.19
C GLY A 183 17.71 7.66 2.26
N ARG A 184 18.31 6.47 2.13
CA ARG A 184 19.25 6.23 1.02
C ARG A 184 18.41 6.22 -0.27
N PRO A 185 18.75 7.03 -1.28
CA PRO A 185 18.01 7.02 -2.52
C PRO A 185 18.02 5.60 -3.11
N PRO A 186 16.91 5.13 -3.71
CA PRO A 186 16.98 3.92 -4.50
C PRO A 186 17.88 4.27 -5.68
N GLY A 187 18.94 3.49 -5.90
CA GLY A 187 19.59 3.50 -7.21
C GLY A 187 18.51 3.28 -8.25
N ARG A 188 18.39 4.17 -9.25
CA ARG A 188 17.34 4.22 -10.28
C ARG A 188 16.70 2.84 -10.51
N SER A 189 15.56 2.58 -9.90
CA SER A 189 14.87 1.30 -10.08
C SER A 189 14.07 1.36 -11.37
N ARG A 190 14.51 0.61 -12.38
CA ARG A 190 13.67 0.28 -13.54
C ARG A 190 12.54 -0.64 -13.06
N PRO A 191 11.27 -0.39 -13.43
CA PRO A 191 10.21 -1.36 -13.19
C PRO A 191 10.56 -2.67 -13.91
N PHE A 192 10.84 -3.73 -13.15
CA PHE A 192 11.09 -5.05 -13.70
C PHE A 192 9.75 -5.71 -14.01
N ARG A 193 9.43 -5.83 -15.30
CA ARG A 193 8.23 -6.50 -15.79
C ARG A 193 8.48 -8.01 -15.81
N LEU A 194 7.77 -8.80 -14.99
CA LEU A 194 7.58 -10.22 -15.29
C LEU A 194 6.66 -10.31 -16.52
N ARG A 195 7.10 -11.00 -17.58
CA ARG A 195 6.48 -11.01 -18.93
C ARG A 195 4.95 -11.07 -18.85
N GLY A 196 4.27 -10.10 -19.50
CA GLY A 196 2.83 -10.18 -19.77
C GLY A 196 1.95 -8.93 -19.58
N GLY A 197 2.38 -7.87 -18.88
CA GLY A 197 1.52 -6.69 -18.62
C GLY A 197 2.06 -5.38 -19.18
N GLN A 198 1.30 -4.65 -20.00
CA GLN A 198 1.67 -3.35 -20.59
C GLN A 198 2.16 -2.31 -19.55
N THR A 199 3.25 -1.60 -19.84
CA THR A 199 3.76 -0.46 -19.04
C THR A 199 3.71 0.82 -19.87
N ARG A 200 3.14 1.88 -19.30
CA ARG A 200 3.47 3.27 -19.67
C ARG A 200 4.50 3.80 -18.68
N THR A 201 5.58 4.36 -19.20
CA THR A 201 6.60 5.14 -18.47
C THR A 201 6.27 6.63 -18.61
N THR A 202 6.25 7.37 -17.51
CA THR A 202 6.33 8.84 -17.55
C THR A 202 7.56 9.27 -16.79
N ALA A 203 8.56 9.79 -17.50
CA ALA A 203 9.66 10.53 -16.88
C ALA A 203 9.15 11.90 -16.40
N PRO A 204 9.67 12.47 -15.31
CA PRO A 204 9.42 13.86 -14.98
C PRO A 204 10.16 14.75 -15.99
N GLY A 205 9.44 15.68 -16.62
CA GLY A 205 10.01 16.65 -17.53
C GLY A 205 11.06 17.51 -16.82
N SER A 206 12.31 17.42 -17.28
CA SER A 206 13.31 18.46 -17.04
C SER A 206 12.95 19.66 -17.92
N GLY A 207 12.34 20.68 -17.31
CA GLY A 207 12.49 22.02 -17.84
C GLY A 207 13.93 22.45 -17.57
N ASP A 208 14.70 22.68 -18.62
CA ASP A 208 15.50 23.89 -18.84
C ASP A 208 16.27 23.69 -20.16
N GLY A 209 15.76 24.32 -21.21
CA GLY A 209 16.39 24.37 -22.52
C GLY A 209 16.42 25.83 -22.93
N ARG A 210 17.39 26.57 -22.40
CA ARG A 210 17.78 27.88 -22.92
C ARG A 210 18.06 27.75 -24.41
N ARG A 211 17.32 28.48 -25.22
CA ARG A 211 17.75 28.89 -26.55
C ARG A 211 18.40 30.26 -26.39
N GLU A 212 19.71 30.28 -26.54
CA GLU A 212 20.39 31.45 -27.08
C GLU A 212 20.04 31.48 -28.56
N ASP A 213 19.41 32.57 -29.01
CA ASP A 213 19.40 32.95 -30.42
C ASP A 213 19.56 34.49 -30.46
N SER A 214 20.74 34.85 -30.94
CA SER A 214 21.18 36.08 -31.59
C SER A 214 20.10 37.05 -32.08
N GLY A 215 20.25 38.30 -31.65
CA GLY A 215 19.84 39.54 -32.30
C GLY A 215 20.86 40.62 -31.94
#